data_AF-A0A8X7VJY4-F1
#
_entry.id   AF-A0A8X7VJY4-F1
#
_cell.length_a   1.000
_cell.length_b   1.000
_cell.length_c   1.000
_cell.angle_alpha   90.00
_cell.angle_beta   90.00
_cell.angle_gamma   90.00
#
_symmetry.space_group_name_H-M   'P 1'
#
loop_
_entity.id
_entity.type
_entity.pdbx_description
1 polymer ?
#
loop_
_entity_poly.entity_id
_entity_poly.type
_entity_poly.pdbx_seq_one_letter_code
_entity_poly.pdbx_strand_id
1 'polypeptide(L)'
;MATTPKWIMVGGEGPESYNQNSSYQRALLEAAKEKMSEAIKAKLSLDLISDRFSVADFGCASGPNTFVAVQNIINAVEDKYRKETGQNPAENIEFQILFNDFTTNDFNTLFQSLPAGRRY
;
A
#
# COMPACT_ATOMS: atom_id res chain seq x y z
N MET A 1 25.76 -2.56 -23.69
CA MET A 1 24.58 -3.27 -23.13
C MET A 1 23.37 -2.38 -23.37
N ALA A 2 22.31 -2.89 -23.99
CA ALA A 2 21.07 -2.13 -24.14
C ALA A 2 20.38 -2.08 -22.77
N THR A 3 20.15 -0.87 -22.25
CA THR A 3 19.34 -0.69 -21.04
C THR A 3 17.88 -1.00 -21.39
N THR A 4 17.25 -1.92 -20.65
CA THR A 4 15.81 -2.15 -20.76
C THR A 4 15.08 -0.81 -20.56
N PRO A 5 14.20 -0.39 -21.49
CA PRO A 5 13.47 0.86 -21.33
C PRO A 5 12.63 0.77 -20.05
N LYS A 6 12.80 1.77 -19.18
CA LYS A 6 12.06 1.92 -17.92
C LYS A 6 10.85 2.80 -18.17
N TRP A 7 9.68 2.19 -18.19
CA TRP A 7 8.42 2.91 -18.32
C TRP A 7 7.86 3.17 -16.92
N ILE A 8 7.68 4.45 -16.59
CA ILE A 8 7.05 4.90 -15.35
C ILE A 8 5.73 5.62 -15.69
N MET A 9 4.91 5.84 -14.67
CA MET A 9 3.72 6.67 -14.82
C MET A 9 4.10 8.16 -14.79
N VAL A 10 3.27 9.01 -15.39
CA VAL A 10 3.48 10.48 -15.36
C VAL A 10 3.28 10.99 -13.94
N GLY A 11 4.33 11.53 -13.34
CA GLY A 11 4.30 12.11 -11.99
C GLY A 11 3.59 13.47 -11.89
N GLY A 12 3.60 14.05 -10.70
CA GLY A 12 3.00 15.34 -10.39
C GLY A 12 1.49 15.32 -10.13
N GLU A 13 0.90 16.52 -10.07
CA GLU A 13 -0.52 16.75 -9.75
C GLU A 13 -1.32 17.35 -10.92
N GLY A 14 -0.67 17.55 -12.08
CA GLY A 14 -1.31 18.16 -13.25
C GLY A 14 -2.39 17.28 -13.90
N PRO A 15 -3.16 17.82 -14.86
CA PRO A 15 -4.28 17.10 -15.51
C PRO A 15 -3.88 15.81 -16.24
N GLU A 16 -2.64 15.68 -16.68
CA GLU A 16 -2.11 14.49 -17.37
C GLU A 16 -1.38 13.54 -16.41
N SER A 17 -1.27 13.89 -15.13
CA SER A 17 -0.59 13.06 -14.13
C SER A 17 -1.35 11.75 -13.90
N TYR A 18 -0.61 10.75 -13.45
CA TYR A 18 -1.17 9.48 -13.01
C TYR A 18 -2.15 9.67 -11.85
N ASN A 19 -1.90 10.65 -10.98
CA ASN A 19 -2.80 10.97 -9.88
C ASN A 19 -4.22 11.30 -10.38
N GLN A 20 -4.34 12.02 -11.50
CA GLN A 20 -5.62 12.39 -12.12
C GLN A 20 -6.19 11.35 -13.09
N ASN A 21 -5.37 10.40 -13.59
CA ASN A 21 -5.74 9.49 -14.68
C ASN A 21 -5.65 7.99 -14.33
N SER A 22 -5.69 7.64 -13.04
CA SER A 22 -5.53 6.26 -12.56
C SER A 22 -6.81 5.62 -12.00
N SER A 23 -7.97 6.11 -12.42
CA SER A 23 -9.28 5.68 -11.92
C SER A 23 -9.61 4.21 -12.25
N TYR A 24 -9.13 3.69 -13.38
CA TYR A 24 -9.32 2.29 -13.75
C TYR A 24 -8.55 1.35 -12.81
N GLN A 25 -7.29 1.68 -12.53
CA GLN A 25 -6.45 0.95 -11.57
C GLN A 25 -7.02 1.04 -10.16
N ARG A 26 -7.57 2.21 -9.77
CA ARG A 26 -8.34 2.37 -8.53
C ARG A 26 -9.52 1.41 -8.47
N ALA A 27 -10.33 1.33 -9.52
CA ALA A 27 -11.49 0.44 -9.56
C ALA A 27 -11.11 -1.04 -9.44
N LEU A 28 -10.02 -1.46 -10.09
CA LEU A 28 -9.49 -2.83 -9.94
C LEU A 28 -9.03 -3.11 -8.51
N LEU A 29 -8.36 -2.15 -7.87
CA LEU A 29 -7.95 -2.27 -6.47
C LEU A 29 -9.15 -2.43 -5.53
N GLU A 30 -10.19 -1.61 -5.71
CA GLU A 30 -11.42 -1.73 -4.91
C GLU A 30 -12.10 -3.07 -5.11
N ALA A 31 -12.17 -3.57 -6.35
CA ALA A 31 -12.70 -4.91 -6.63
C ALA A 31 -11.85 -6.04 -6.01
N ALA A 32 -10.54 -5.84 -5.86
CA ALA A 32 -9.64 -6.81 -5.24
C ALA A 32 -9.64 -6.76 -3.70
N LYS A 33 -10.21 -5.72 -3.10
CA LYS A 33 -10.17 -5.47 -1.64
C LYS A 33 -10.63 -6.65 -0.81
N GLU A 34 -11.78 -7.24 -1.15
CA GLU A 34 -12.32 -8.39 -0.41
C GLU A 34 -11.38 -9.60 -0.50
N LYS A 35 -10.85 -9.90 -1.69
CA LYS A 35 -9.90 -11.01 -1.88
C LYS A 35 -8.60 -10.80 -1.10
N MET A 36 -8.08 -9.57 -1.04
CA MET A 36 -6.91 -9.25 -0.20
C MET A 36 -7.21 -9.49 1.27
N SER A 37 -8.38 -9.03 1.76
CA SER A 37 -8.81 -9.22 3.13
C SER A 37 -8.97 -10.70 3.49
N GLU A 38 -9.61 -11.49 2.62
CA GLU A 38 -9.78 -12.93 2.83
C GLU A 38 -8.45 -13.70 2.80
N ALA A 39 -7.54 -13.33 1.90
CA ALA A 39 -6.21 -13.92 1.88
C ALA A 39 -5.45 -13.68 3.20
N ILE A 40 -5.49 -12.45 3.73
CA ILE A 40 -4.88 -12.11 5.02
C ILE A 40 -5.55 -12.89 6.15
N LYS A 41 -6.89 -12.89 6.24
CA LYS A 41 -7.62 -13.64 7.27
C LYS A 41 -7.27 -15.13 7.25
N ALA A 42 -7.21 -15.74 6.07
CA ALA A 42 -7.02 -17.18 5.93
C ALA A 42 -5.57 -17.64 6.05
N LYS A 43 -4.58 -16.79 5.73
CA LYS A 43 -3.18 -17.21 5.57
C LYS A 43 -2.19 -16.52 6.50
N LEU A 44 -2.51 -15.34 7.02
CA LEU A 44 -1.67 -14.71 8.02
C LEU A 44 -1.79 -15.46 9.34
N SER A 45 -0.65 -15.74 9.98
CA SER A 45 -0.59 -16.29 11.33
C SER A 45 -0.04 -15.22 12.25
N LEU A 46 -0.79 -14.85 13.30
CA LEU A 46 -0.45 -13.69 14.13
C LEU A 46 0.78 -13.93 15.02
N ASP A 47 1.11 -15.18 15.31
CA ASP A 47 2.34 -15.59 16.01
C ASP A 47 3.63 -15.25 15.23
N LEU A 48 3.51 -15.00 13.92
CA LEU A 48 4.62 -14.52 13.09
C LEU A 48 4.83 -13.00 13.20
N ILE A 49 3.92 -12.28 13.84
CA ILE A 49 4.01 -10.85 14.09
C ILE A 49 4.56 -10.65 15.49
N SER A 50 5.83 -10.25 15.62
CA SER A 50 6.39 -9.88 16.92
C SER A 50 5.82 -8.54 17.37
N ASP A 51 6.31 -7.48 16.73
CA ASP A 51 6.08 -6.08 17.04
C ASP A 51 5.99 -5.25 15.76
N ARG A 52 6.44 -5.79 14.63
CA ARG A 52 6.48 -5.10 13.34
C ARG A 52 5.91 -5.95 12.21
N PHE A 53 4.99 -5.38 11.45
CA PHE A 53 4.42 -5.97 10.23
C PHE A 53 4.85 -5.15 9.00
N SER A 54 5.60 -5.78 8.09
CA SER A 54 6.13 -5.08 6.91
C SER A 54 5.28 -5.36 5.66
N VAL A 55 4.97 -4.33 4.89
CA VAL A 55 4.29 -4.42 3.59
C VAL A 55 5.15 -3.75 2.54
N ALA A 56 5.31 -4.38 1.38
CA ALA A 56 5.98 -3.79 0.23
C ALA A 56 5.01 -3.72 -0.95
N ASP A 57 4.88 -2.55 -1.56
CA ASP A 57 4.12 -2.36 -2.81
C ASP A 57 5.11 -2.22 -3.98
N PHE A 58 5.05 -3.17 -4.92
CA PHE A 58 5.95 -3.23 -6.06
C PHE A 58 5.26 -2.66 -7.31
N GLY A 59 5.72 -1.50 -7.77
CA GLY A 59 5.06 -0.72 -8.81
C GLY A 59 4.11 0.33 -8.22
N CYS A 60 4.56 1.04 -7.18
CA CYS A 60 3.71 1.97 -6.42
C CYS A 60 3.32 3.25 -7.20
N ALA A 61 4.01 3.54 -8.30
CA ALA A 61 3.90 4.80 -9.04
C ALA A 61 4.05 6.02 -8.09
N SER A 62 3.40 7.14 -8.42
CA SER A 62 3.42 8.38 -7.63
C SER A 62 2.20 8.55 -6.73
N GLY A 63 1.41 7.49 -6.48
CA GLY A 63 0.14 7.57 -5.78
C GLY A 63 -1.04 8.04 -6.66
N PRO A 64 -2.28 8.04 -6.14
CA PRO A 64 -2.68 7.76 -4.76
C PRO A 64 -3.06 6.29 -4.53
N ASN A 65 -2.97 5.45 -5.57
CA ASN A 65 -3.49 4.08 -5.52
C ASN A 65 -2.79 3.21 -4.47
N THR A 66 -1.48 3.32 -4.39
CA THR A 66 -0.63 2.61 -3.43
C THR A 66 -1.06 2.83 -1.97
N PHE A 67 -1.44 4.05 -1.58
CA PHE A 67 -1.83 4.35 -0.20
C PHE A 67 -3.10 3.61 0.22
N VAL A 68 -4.06 3.47 -0.69
CA VAL A 68 -5.30 2.70 -0.41
C VAL A 68 -5.02 1.21 -0.39
N ALA A 69 -4.11 0.72 -1.25
CA ALA A 69 -3.72 -0.69 -1.23
C ALA A 69 -3.09 -1.06 0.11
N VAL A 70 -2.14 -0.24 0.57
CA VAL A 70 -1.51 -0.35 1.89
C VAL A 70 -2.55 -0.24 3.00
N GLN A 71 -3.45 0.74 2.95
CA GLN A 71 -4.48 0.90 3.97
C GLN A 71 -5.43 -0.30 4.03
N ASN A 72 -5.80 -0.89 2.89
CA ASN A 72 -6.62 -2.09 2.84
C ASN A 72 -5.92 -3.29 3.52
N ILE A 73 -4.60 -3.43 3.33
CA ILE A 73 -3.80 -4.46 4.01
C ILE A 73 -3.76 -4.21 5.51
N ILE A 74 -3.43 -2.99 5.95
CA ILE A 74 -3.38 -2.61 7.36
C ILE A 74 -4.71 -2.89 8.04
N ASN A 75 -5.83 -2.44 7.44
CA ASN A 75 -7.16 -2.67 7.99
C ASN A 75 -7.47 -4.16 8.15
N ALA A 76 -7.11 -4.99 7.16
CA ALA A 76 -7.35 -6.43 7.22
C ALA A 76 -6.51 -7.12 8.31
N VAL A 77 -5.24 -6.72 8.47
CA VAL A 77 -4.35 -7.23 9.54
C VAL A 77 -4.88 -6.82 10.91
N GLU A 78 -5.21 -5.54 11.09
CA GLU A 78 -5.75 -5.02 12.34
C GLU A 78 -7.10 -5.67 12.70
N ASP A 79 -7.99 -5.87 11.71
CA ASP A 79 -9.26 -6.55 11.91
C ASP A 79 -9.09 -8.00 12.36
N LYS A 80 -8.16 -8.73 11.74
CA LYS A 80 -7.82 -10.10 12.15
C LYS A 80 -7.25 -10.11 13.58
N TYR A 81 -6.30 -9.22 13.86
CA TYR A 81 -5.69 -9.10 15.18
C TYR A 81 -6.73 -8.84 16.28
N ARG A 82 -7.62 -7.85 16.09
CA ARG A 82 -8.71 -7.56 17.04
C ARG A 82 -9.60 -8.77 17.27
N LYS A 83 -9.98 -9.50 16.21
CA LYS A 83 -10.89 -10.65 16.29
C LYS A 83 -10.28 -11.84 17.01
N GLU A 84 -8.99 -12.10 16.83
CA GLU A 84 -8.32 -13.28 17.40
C GLU A 84 -7.75 -13.04 18.81
N THR A 85 -7.35 -11.81 19.13
CA THR A 85 -6.71 -11.47 20.42
C THR A 85 -7.61 -10.70 21.37
N GLY A 86 -8.61 -9.98 20.85
CA GLY A 86 -9.40 -9.01 21.61
C GLY A 86 -8.63 -7.74 22.01
N GLN A 87 -7.38 -7.58 21.57
CA GLN A 87 -6.51 -6.46 21.93
C GLN A 87 -6.52 -5.35 20.87
N ASN A 88 -6.10 -4.15 21.27
CA ASN A 88 -5.90 -3.02 20.36
C ASN A 88 -4.62 -3.23 19.54
N PRO A 89 -4.67 -3.40 18.20
CA PRO A 89 -3.46 -3.58 17.38
C PRO A 89 -2.59 -2.32 17.37
N ALA A 90 -3.16 -1.14 17.67
CA ALA A 90 -2.45 0.11 17.55
C ALA A 90 -1.21 0.22 18.46
N GLU A 91 -1.23 -0.49 19.58
CA GLU A 91 -0.20 -0.52 20.61
C GLU A 91 0.76 -1.71 20.47
N ASN A 92 0.41 -2.69 19.63
CA ASN A 92 1.09 -3.99 19.55
C ASN A 92 1.75 -4.25 18.18
N ILE A 93 1.36 -3.49 17.14
CA ILE A 93 1.88 -3.66 15.79
C ILE A 93 2.34 -2.31 15.24
N GLU A 94 3.64 -2.22 14.97
CA GLU A 94 4.25 -1.20 14.12
C GLU A 94 4.12 -1.64 12.65
N PHE A 95 3.53 -0.81 11.78
CA PHE A 95 3.51 -1.08 10.35
C PHE A 95 4.68 -0.40 9.67
N GLN A 96 5.49 -1.17 8.94
CA GLN A 96 6.54 -0.62 8.07
C GLN A 96 6.11 -0.80 6.61
N ILE A 97 6.06 0.29 5.86
CA ILE A 97 5.65 0.27 4.45
C ILE A 97 6.81 0.64 3.54
N LEU A 98 7.03 -0.19 2.52
CA LEU A 98 8.07 -0.02 1.52
C LEU A 98 7.40 0.23 0.16
N PHE A 99 7.51 1.46 -0.33
CA PHE A 99 7.06 1.82 -1.67
C PHE A 99 8.20 1.62 -2.65
N ASN A 100 8.03 0.66 -3.57
CA ASN A 100 9.04 0.31 -4.56
C ASN A 100 8.56 0.63 -5.97
N ASP A 101 9.41 1.29 -6.74
CA ASP A 101 9.25 1.51 -8.19
C ASP A 101 10.63 1.72 -8.83
N PHE A 102 10.69 1.99 -10.13
CA PHE A 102 11.92 2.38 -10.79
C PHE A 102 12.52 3.64 -10.18
N THR A 103 13.85 3.74 -10.20
CA THR A 103 14.62 4.88 -9.66
C THR A 103 14.24 6.24 -10.26
N THR A 104 13.59 6.26 -11.43
CA THR A 104 13.13 7.47 -12.13
C THR A 104 11.68 7.83 -11.81
N ASN A 105 10.95 7.00 -11.05
CA ASN A 105 9.60 7.30 -10.61
C ASN A 105 9.59 8.59 -9.76
N ASP A 106 8.47 9.30 -9.80
CA ASP A 106 8.30 10.54 -9.07
C ASP A 106 7.94 10.28 -7.59
N PHE A 107 8.96 9.89 -6.83
CA PHE A 107 8.85 9.72 -5.38
C PHE A 107 8.63 11.03 -4.63
N ASN A 108 8.96 12.19 -5.21
CA ASN A 108 8.70 13.48 -4.56
C ASN A 108 7.20 13.73 -4.42
N THR A 109 6.44 13.55 -5.51
CA THR A 109 4.98 13.61 -5.47
C THR A 109 4.42 12.56 -4.51
N LEU A 110 4.92 11.32 -4.58
CA LEU A 110 4.50 10.27 -3.63
C LEU A 110 4.66 10.71 -2.17
N PHE A 111 5.84 11.21 -1.79
CA PHE A 111 6.13 11.60 -0.40
C PHE A 111 5.36 12.84 0.05
N GLN A 112 5.13 13.80 -0.85
CA GLN A 112 4.30 14.98 -0.56
C GLN A 112 2.83 14.61 -0.35
N SER A 113 2.35 13.58 -1.04
CA SER A 113 0.97 13.09 -0.94
C SER A 113 0.74 12.05 0.17
N LEU A 114 1.72 11.79 1.04
CA LEU A 114 1.55 10.82 2.13
C LEU A 114 0.40 11.24 3.07
N PRO A 115 -0.52 10.33 3.45
CA PRO A 115 -1.64 10.67 4.33
C PRO A 115 -1.16 11.11 5.73
N ALA A 116 -1.67 12.22 6.25
CA ALA A 116 -1.26 12.75 7.56
C ALA A 116 -1.59 11.84 8.76
N GLY A 117 -2.67 11.05 8.67
CA GLY A 117 -3.14 10.14 9.73
C GLY A 117 -2.76 8.68 9.54
N ARG A 118 -1.73 8.39 8.74
CA ARG A 118 -1.28 7.03 8.42
C ARG A 118 -0.75 6.28 9.64
N ARG A 119 -0.89 4.94 9.61
CA ARG A 119 -0.39 4.00 10.63
C ARG A 119 1.08 3.58 10.40
N TYR A 120 1.79 4.25 9.48
CA TYR A 120 3.13 3.89 9.00
C TYR A 120 3.95 5.07 8.47
#